data_AF-A0A7S2IWX7-F1
#
_entry.id   AF-A0A7S2IWX7-F1
#
_cell.length_a   1.000
_cell.length_b   1.000
_cell.length_c   1.000
_cell.angle_alpha   90.00
_cell.angle_beta   90.00
_cell.angle_gamma   90.00
#
_symmetry.space_group_name_H-M   'P 1'
#
loop_
_entity.id
_entity.type
_entity.pdbx_description
1 polymer ?
#
loop_
_entity_poly.entity_id
_entity_poly.type
_entity_poly.pdbx_seq_one_letter_code
_entity_poly.pdbx_strand_id
1 'polypeptide(L)'
;TLLLRAPETFLSERRRRARLKDVMRVVRSQAKQGRRFSLRVNTDLGMAVAMLREHHEDNWVGPILEAVWEEMLRAGTLVVFELWCIEDGGSEQLVAADFGHPHSTFGFYVATRYFDRAFRTCMPGFVLAFAEAQVLAKRGFDFWDLGGTNSSPMMQYKPQVAIEMKKDIFVDSLHATHRHELAAAG
;
A
#
# COMPACT_ATOMS: atom_id res chain seq x y z
N THR A 1 -4.62 -7.62 7.38
CA THR A 1 -4.79 -6.26 7.92
C THR A 1 -3.66 -5.91 8.84
N LEU A 2 -3.07 -4.73 8.71
CA LEU A 2 -2.08 -4.25 9.67
C LEU A 2 -2.72 -3.30 10.69
N LEU A 3 -2.45 -3.56 11.97
CA LEU A 3 -2.69 -2.59 13.04
C LEU A 3 -1.57 -1.55 13.01
N LEU A 4 -1.89 -0.35 12.54
CA LEU A 4 -0.93 0.74 12.34
C LEU A 4 -0.53 1.41 13.65
N ARG A 5 -1.44 1.48 14.63
CA ARG A 5 -1.19 2.04 15.97
C ARG A 5 -0.57 1.07 16.97
N ALA A 6 -0.17 -0.12 16.54
CA ALA A 6 0.48 -1.11 17.38
C ALA A 6 1.92 -1.39 16.92
N PRO A 7 2.83 -0.40 16.98
CA PRO A 7 4.21 -0.56 16.50
C PRO A 7 4.94 -1.71 17.21
N GLU A 8 4.61 -1.99 18.47
CA GLU A 8 5.18 -3.12 19.20
C GLU A 8 4.72 -4.47 18.63
N THR A 9 3.44 -4.60 18.30
CA THR A 9 2.88 -5.78 17.61
C THR A 9 3.43 -5.89 16.19
N PHE A 10 3.71 -4.77 15.53
CA PHE A 10 4.37 -4.74 14.24
C PHE A 10 5.78 -5.33 14.32
N LEU A 11 6.57 -4.88 15.30
CA LEU A 11 7.96 -5.27 15.52
C LEU A 11 8.14 -6.61 16.25
N SER A 12 7.12 -7.17 16.88
CA SER A 12 7.25 -8.47 17.56
C SER A 12 7.44 -9.62 16.58
N GLU A 13 6.94 -9.51 15.36
CA GLU A 13 6.99 -10.58 14.36
C GLU A 13 8.32 -10.58 13.59
N ARG A 14 8.96 -11.75 13.57
CA ARG A 14 10.33 -11.91 13.05
C ARG A 14 10.40 -11.67 11.54
N ARG A 15 9.42 -12.15 10.75
CA ARG A 15 9.47 -12.07 9.29
C ARG A 15 9.36 -10.61 8.81
N ARG A 16 8.43 -9.82 9.36
CA ARG A 16 8.28 -8.39 9.07
C ARG A 16 9.52 -7.60 9.43
N ARG A 17 10.10 -7.81 10.62
CA ARG A 17 11.37 -7.16 11.00
C ARG A 17 12.50 -7.48 10.04
N ALA A 18 12.65 -8.73 9.65
CA ALA A 18 13.66 -9.13 8.67
C ALA A 18 13.41 -8.44 7.33
N ARG A 19 12.16 -8.41 6.87
CA ARG A 19 11.78 -7.76 5.62
C ARG A 19 12.01 -6.25 5.64
N LEU A 20 11.69 -5.56 6.74
CA LEU A 20 11.98 -4.14 6.91
C LEU A 20 13.49 -3.87 6.88
N LYS A 21 14.31 -4.71 7.53
CA LYS A 21 15.78 -4.60 7.45
C LYS A 21 16.28 -4.75 6.02
N ASP A 22 15.72 -5.69 5.26
CA ASP A 22 16.05 -5.88 3.84
C ASP A 22 15.68 -4.65 3.00
N VAL A 23 14.48 -4.11 3.18
CA VAL A 23 14.02 -2.88 2.51
C VAL A 23 14.97 -1.73 2.80
N MET A 24 15.32 -1.50 4.07
CA MET A 24 16.25 -0.44 4.45
C MET A 24 17.65 -0.64 3.84
N ARG A 25 18.11 -1.89 3.71
CA ARG A 25 19.37 -2.21 3.04
C ARG A 25 19.30 -1.92 1.55
N VAL A 26 18.21 -2.29 0.88
CA VAL A 26 18.01 -2.03 -0.55
C VAL A 26 17.94 -0.53 -0.83
N VAL A 27 17.17 0.23 -0.06
CA VAL A 27 17.07 1.70 -0.20
C VAL A 27 18.45 2.35 -0.08
N ARG A 28 19.25 1.98 0.93
CA ARG A 28 20.64 2.48 1.06
C ARG A 28 21.55 2.05 -0.08
N SER A 29 21.38 0.83 -0.60
CA SER A 29 22.15 0.35 -1.75
C SER A 29 21.82 1.11 -3.03
N GLN A 30 20.54 1.39 -3.27
CA GLN A 30 20.09 2.19 -4.42
C GLN A 30 20.59 3.64 -4.32
N ALA A 31 20.55 4.23 -3.12
CA ALA A 31 21.11 5.57 -2.88
C ALA A 31 22.59 5.67 -3.24
N LYS A 32 23.39 4.64 -2.94
CA LYS A 32 24.81 4.58 -3.33
C LYS A 32 25.03 4.42 -4.84
N GLN A 33 24.02 3.96 -5.57
CA GLN A 33 24.03 3.81 -7.03
C GLN A 33 23.41 5.03 -7.73
N GLY A 34 23.18 6.12 -7.01
CA GLY A 34 22.58 7.32 -7.60
C GLY A 34 21.08 7.21 -7.83
N ARG A 35 20.38 6.38 -7.05
CA ARG A 35 18.93 6.23 -7.13
C ARG A 35 18.25 6.59 -5.83
N ARG A 36 17.18 7.37 -5.90
CA ARG A 36 16.33 7.70 -4.76
C ARG A 36 14.89 7.28 -5.01
N PHE A 37 14.19 6.92 -3.95
CA PHE A 37 12.75 6.65 -4.01
C PHE A 37 11.95 7.85 -3.50
N SER A 38 10.85 8.18 -4.17
CA SER A 38 9.90 9.22 -3.78
C SER A 38 8.51 8.60 -3.68
N LEU A 39 7.89 8.71 -2.50
CA LEU A 39 6.49 8.36 -2.32
C LEU A 39 5.64 9.59 -2.67
N ARG A 40 4.70 9.42 -3.60
CA ARG A 40 3.76 10.46 -4.03
C ARG A 40 2.33 9.94 -3.92
N VAL A 41 1.36 10.85 -4.02
CA VAL A 41 -0.06 10.51 -3.92
C VAL A 41 -0.81 11.23 -5.04
N ASN A 42 -1.62 10.48 -5.79
CA ASN A 42 -2.53 11.00 -6.81
C ASN A 42 -1.87 11.97 -7.81
N THR A 43 -0.67 11.65 -8.31
CA THR A 43 0.04 12.55 -9.24
C THR A 43 -0.29 12.25 -10.70
N ASP A 44 -0.48 10.98 -11.05
CA ASP A 44 -0.84 10.58 -12.41
C ASP A 44 -1.63 9.25 -12.41
N LEU A 45 -2.95 9.36 -12.34
CA LEU A 45 -3.84 8.19 -12.39
C LEU A 45 -3.71 7.43 -13.71
N GLY A 46 -3.56 8.14 -14.84
CA GLY A 46 -3.50 7.52 -16.17
C GLY A 46 -2.29 6.62 -16.31
N MET A 47 -1.12 7.10 -15.89
CA MET A 47 0.10 6.30 -15.88
C MET A 47 0.04 5.15 -14.87
N ALA A 48 -0.51 5.37 -13.66
CA ALA A 48 -0.66 4.29 -12.67
C ALA A 48 -1.54 3.15 -13.19
N VAL A 49 -2.64 3.49 -13.87
CA VAL A 49 -3.54 2.54 -14.50
C VAL A 49 -2.89 1.83 -15.68
N ALA A 50 -2.16 2.54 -16.55
CA ALA A 50 -1.42 1.94 -17.66
C ALA A 50 -0.42 0.88 -17.17
N MET A 51 0.36 1.21 -16.14
CA MET A 51 1.31 0.27 -15.54
C MET A 51 0.63 -0.92 -14.84
N LEU A 52 -0.53 -0.70 -14.20
CA LEU A 52 -1.32 -1.78 -13.61
C LEU A 52 -1.80 -2.77 -14.69
N ARG A 53 -2.24 -2.27 -15.85
CA ARG A 53 -2.65 -3.09 -17.00
C ARG A 53 -1.50 -3.94 -17.54
N GLU A 54 -0.29 -3.38 -17.62
CA GLU A 54 0.90 -4.12 -18.03
C GLU A 54 1.30 -5.20 -17.02
N HIS A 55 1.03 -4.99 -15.73
CA HIS A 55 1.39 -5.94 -14.67
C HIS A 55 0.52 -7.21 -14.66
N HIS A 56 -0.76 -7.09 -15.02
CA HIS A 56 -1.75 -8.17 -14.99
C HIS A 56 -2.08 -8.67 -16.41
N GLU A 57 -1.62 -9.88 -16.73
CA GLU A 57 -1.87 -10.54 -18.02
C GLU A 57 -3.38 -10.75 -18.27
N ASP A 58 -4.12 -11.13 -17.21
CA ASP A 58 -5.59 -11.16 -17.19
C ASP A 58 -6.11 -9.77 -16.80
N ASN A 59 -6.02 -8.81 -17.73
CA ASN A 59 -6.32 -7.41 -17.46
C ASN A 59 -7.81 -7.19 -17.15
N TRP A 60 -8.14 -7.28 -15.86
CA TRP A 60 -9.47 -7.01 -15.31
C TRP A 60 -9.77 -5.51 -15.18
N VAL A 61 -8.78 -4.64 -15.42
CA VAL A 61 -8.91 -3.18 -15.39
C VAL A 61 -9.47 -2.69 -16.72
N GLY A 62 -10.78 -2.89 -16.86
CA GLY A 62 -11.56 -2.41 -18.00
C GLY A 62 -12.04 -0.96 -17.82
N PRO A 63 -12.59 -0.35 -18.90
CA PRO A 63 -13.00 1.06 -18.90
C PRO A 63 -13.99 1.45 -17.79
N ILE A 64 -14.85 0.51 -17.37
CA ILE A 64 -15.83 0.76 -16.29
C ILE A 64 -15.12 1.03 -14.96
N LEU A 65 -14.11 0.24 -14.62
CA LEU A 65 -13.39 0.41 -13.36
C LEU A 65 -12.57 1.70 -13.38
N GLU A 66 -11.99 2.04 -14.52
CA GLU A 66 -11.28 3.31 -14.70
C GLU A 66 -12.20 4.49 -14.47
N ALA A 67 -13.40 4.48 -15.06
CA ALA A 67 -14.40 5.52 -14.83
C ALA A 67 -14.81 5.63 -13.35
N VAL A 68 -14.91 4.50 -12.64
CA VAL A 68 -15.16 4.49 -11.18
C VAL A 68 -14.00 5.12 -10.42
N TRP A 69 -12.76 4.78 -10.74
CA TRP A 69 -11.58 5.36 -10.10
C TRP A 69 -11.42 6.85 -10.41
N GLU A 70 -11.71 7.30 -11.62
CA GLU A 70 -11.74 8.71 -11.96
C GLU A 70 -12.78 9.47 -11.13
N GLU A 71 -13.98 8.91 -10.97
CA GLU A 71 -15.02 9.53 -10.13
C GLU A 71 -14.62 9.55 -8.66
N MET A 72 -14.06 8.46 -8.13
CA MET A 72 -13.56 8.41 -6.76
C MET A 72 -12.40 9.41 -6.56
N LEU A 73 -11.52 9.59 -7.55
CA LEU A 73 -10.46 10.58 -7.50
C LEU A 73 -11.04 12.00 -7.46
N ARG A 74 -12.03 12.31 -8.32
CA ARG A 74 -12.75 13.60 -8.30
C ARG A 74 -13.44 13.86 -6.96
N ALA A 75 -14.03 12.83 -6.36
CA ALA A 75 -14.69 12.90 -5.06
C ALA A 75 -13.69 12.95 -3.87
N GLY A 76 -12.39 12.81 -4.11
CA GLY A 76 -11.37 12.78 -3.07
C GLY A 76 -11.38 11.50 -2.22
N THR A 77 -12.01 10.43 -2.70
CA THR A 77 -12.12 9.14 -1.99
C THR A 77 -11.10 8.12 -2.48
N LEU A 78 -10.60 8.24 -3.72
CA LEU A 78 -9.47 7.43 -4.20
C LEU A 78 -8.13 8.03 -3.73
N VAL A 79 -7.27 7.15 -3.22
CA VAL A 79 -5.87 7.44 -2.90
C VAL A 79 -5.00 6.42 -3.60
N VAL A 80 -4.19 6.89 -4.54
CA VAL A 80 -3.16 6.13 -5.23
C VAL A 80 -1.82 6.49 -4.61
N PHE A 81 -1.23 5.57 -3.86
CA PHE A 81 0.14 5.71 -3.37
C PHE A 81 1.10 5.26 -4.46
N GLU A 82 2.05 6.11 -4.81
CA GLU A 82 2.93 5.92 -5.96
C GLU A 82 4.38 5.93 -5.50
N LEU A 83 5.13 4.90 -5.88
CA LEU A 83 6.56 4.84 -5.62
C LEU A 83 7.33 5.17 -6.90
N TRP A 84 8.00 6.31 -6.89
CA TRP A 84 8.83 6.79 -7.97
C TRP A 84 10.31 6.48 -7.70
N CYS A 85 11.01 5.92 -8.68
CA CYS A 85 12.47 5.81 -8.69
C CYS A 85 13.03 6.98 -9.49
N ILE A 86 14.00 7.69 -8.91
CA ILE A 86 14.63 8.87 -9.52
C ILE A 86 16.13 8.60 -9.60
N GLU A 87 16.71 8.70 -10.79
CA GLU A 87 18.13 8.45 -11.02
C GLU A 87 18.96 9.75 -11.07
N ASP A 88 20.26 9.62 -10.83
CA ASP A 88 21.27 10.68 -10.99
C ASP A 88 21.34 11.12 -12.45
N GLY A 89 20.59 12.16 -12.77
CA GLY A 89 20.28 12.58 -14.14
C GLY A 89 18.87 13.16 -14.27
N GLY A 90 18.03 12.96 -13.25
CA GLY A 90 16.70 13.56 -13.18
C GLY A 90 15.61 12.75 -13.87
N SER A 91 15.94 11.57 -14.44
CA SER A 91 14.92 10.64 -14.92
C SER A 91 14.09 10.12 -13.74
N GLU A 92 12.78 10.11 -13.89
CA GLU A 92 11.84 9.59 -12.90
C GLU A 92 10.96 8.53 -13.54
N GLN A 93 10.75 7.42 -12.83
CA GLN A 93 9.90 6.33 -13.28
C GLN A 93 9.02 5.84 -12.13
N LEU A 94 7.73 5.62 -12.42
CA LEU A 94 6.82 4.97 -11.50
C LEU A 94 7.10 3.46 -11.44
N VAL A 95 7.52 2.97 -10.28
CA VAL A 95 7.98 1.57 -10.13
C VAL A 95 7.04 0.70 -9.28
N ALA A 96 6.08 1.29 -8.58
CA ALA A 96 4.98 0.59 -7.92
C ALA A 96 3.84 1.55 -7.60
N ALA A 97 2.62 1.04 -7.52
CA ALA A 97 1.51 1.79 -6.94
C ALA A 97 0.50 0.90 -6.22
N ASP A 98 -0.17 1.50 -5.24
CA ASP A 98 -1.29 0.95 -4.48
C ASP A 98 -2.52 1.82 -4.72
N PHE A 99 -3.61 1.21 -5.18
CA PHE A 99 -4.90 1.87 -5.30
C PHE A 99 -5.70 1.51 -4.05
N GLY A 100 -6.09 2.52 -3.30
CA GLY A 100 -6.87 2.32 -2.09
C GLY A 100 -7.82 3.46 -1.80
N HIS A 101 -8.63 3.28 -0.77
CA HIS A 101 -9.52 4.30 -0.26
C HIS A 101 -9.74 4.13 1.24
N PRO A 102 -9.99 5.21 1.98
CA PRO A 102 -10.59 5.10 3.31
C PRO A 102 -11.95 4.40 3.20
N HIS A 103 -12.19 3.38 4.01
CA HIS A 103 -13.49 2.72 4.12
C HIS A 103 -14.14 2.95 5.50
N SER A 104 -13.40 3.53 6.43
CA SER A 104 -13.87 4.14 7.66
C SER A 104 -12.90 5.24 8.07
N THR A 105 -13.21 6.01 9.12
CA THR A 105 -12.32 7.04 9.65
C THR A 105 -10.93 6.52 10.03
N PHE A 106 -10.83 5.24 10.39
CA PHE A 106 -9.59 4.63 10.87
C PHE A 106 -9.10 3.48 10.00
N GLY A 107 -9.85 3.10 8.96
CA GLY A 107 -9.54 1.99 8.07
C GLY A 107 -9.22 2.45 6.65
N PHE A 108 -8.05 2.04 6.16
CA PHE A 108 -7.66 2.24 4.77
C PHE A 108 -7.58 0.89 4.06
N TYR A 109 -8.28 0.75 2.94
CA TYR A 109 -8.31 -0.48 2.14
C TYR A 109 -7.51 -0.29 0.86
N VAL A 110 -6.62 -1.24 0.57
CA VAL A 110 -5.90 -1.36 -0.70
C VAL A 110 -6.62 -2.37 -1.58
N ALA A 111 -7.21 -1.89 -2.67
CA ALA A 111 -7.91 -2.70 -3.65
C ALA A 111 -6.93 -3.50 -4.51
N THR A 112 -5.86 -2.85 -4.98
CA THR A 112 -4.82 -3.51 -5.78
C THR A 112 -3.46 -2.86 -5.60
N ARG A 113 -2.42 -3.67 -5.83
CA ARG A 113 -1.02 -3.27 -5.83
C ARG A 113 -0.36 -3.85 -7.07
N TYR A 114 0.47 -3.06 -7.73
CA TYR A 114 1.40 -3.56 -8.73
C TYR A 114 2.81 -3.05 -8.49
N PHE A 115 3.77 -3.67 -9.17
CA PHE A 115 5.11 -3.12 -9.30
C PHE A 115 5.71 -3.44 -10.67
N ASP A 116 6.63 -2.60 -11.11
CA ASP A 116 7.40 -2.81 -12.32
C ASP A 116 8.41 -3.95 -12.13
N ARG A 117 8.25 -5.03 -12.90
CA ARG A 117 9.09 -6.22 -12.85
C ARG A 117 10.56 -5.92 -13.20
N ALA A 118 10.84 -4.87 -13.98
CA ALA A 118 12.19 -4.41 -14.27
C ALA A 118 12.95 -3.99 -13.00
N PHE A 119 12.22 -3.53 -11.99
CA PHE A 119 12.77 -3.10 -10.70
C PHE A 119 12.67 -4.17 -9.60
N ARG A 120 12.38 -5.43 -9.92
CA ARG A 120 12.18 -6.51 -8.91
C ARG A 120 13.32 -6.62 -7.89
N THR A 121 14.56 -6.37 -8.29
CA THR A 121 15.76 -6.41 -7.42
C THR A 121 15.77 -5.29 -6.38
N CYS A 122 15.03 -4.21 -6.63
CA CYS A 122 14.85 -3.07 -5.75
C CYS A 122 13.67 -3.25 -4.78
N MET A 123 12.96 -4.38 -4.85
CA MET A 123 11.81 -4.69 -3.98
C MET A 123 10.75 -3.56 -3.91
N PRO A 124 10.35 -2.93 -5.03
CA PRO A 124 9.52 -1.72 -5.03
C PRO A 124 8.19 -1.91 -4.29
N GLY A 125 7.51 -3.05 -4.48
CA GLY A 125 6.27 -3.34 -3.77
C GLY A 125 6.43 -3.44 -2.24
N PHE A 126 7.61 -3.81 -1.73
CA PHE A 126 7.89 -3.77 -0.29
C PHE A 126 8.24 -2.36 0.18
N VAL A 127 9.07 -1.64 -0.58
CA VAL A 127 9.40 -0.23 -0.27
C VAL A 127 8.13 0.60 -0.15
N LEU A 128 7.23 0.47 -1.14
CA LEU A 128 5.92 1.11 -1.15
C LEU A 128 5.12 0.73 0.10
N ALA A 129 4.97 -0.57 0.38
CA ALA A 129 4.22 -1.06 1.54
C ALA A 129 4.64 -0.43 2.87
N PHE A 130 5.94 -0.41 3.17
CA PHE A 130 6.41 0.12 4.46
C PHE A 130 6.32 1.66 4.51
N ALA A 131 6.55 2.34 3.38
CA ALA A 131 6.42 3.78 3.31
C ALA A 131 4.96 4.22 3.46
N GLU A 132 4.04 3.56 2.76
CA GLU A 132 2.59 3.74 2.86
C GLU A 132 2.10 3.50 4.29
N ALA A 133 2.45 2.37 4.90
CA ALA A 133 2.07 2.07 6.28
C ALA A 133 2.51 3.17 7.26
N GLN A 134 3.72 3.71 7.08
CA GLN A 134 4.19 4.84 7.90
C GLN A 134 3.36 6.11 7.68
N VAL A 135 2.99 6.42 6.43
CA VAL A 135 2.14 7.58 6.12
C VAL A 135 0.75 7.42 6.74
N LEU A 136 0.11 6.27 6.54
CA LEU A 136 -1.22 5.99 7.09
C LEU A 136 -1.23 6.09 8.62
N ALA A 137 -0.23 5.50 9.30
CA ALA A 137 -0.09 5.61 10.74
C ALA A 137 0.03 7.06 11.22
N LYS A 138 0.87 7.87 10.55
CA LYS A 138 1.03 9.30 10.86
C LYS A 138 -0.23 10.13 10.59
N ARG A 139 -1.10 9.67 9.69
CA ARG A 139 -2.39 10.29 9.39
C ARG A 139 -3.52 9.81 10.30
N GLY A 140 -3.22 8.96 11.27
CA GLY A 140 -4.17 8.55 12.29
C GLY A 140 -5.02 7.35 11.91
N PHE A 141 -4.71 6.65 10.81
CA PHE A 141 -5.34 5.36 10.52
C PHE A 141 -4.90 4.30 11.53
N ASP A 142 -5.83 3.43 11.92
CA ASP A 142 -5.60 2.32 12.83
C ASP A 142 -5.42 1.01 12.08
N PHE A 143 -6.10 0.88 10.93
CA PHE A 143 -6.13 -0.33 10.13
C PHE A 143 -5.69 -0.05 8.70
N TRP A 144 -4.82 -0.93 8.20
CA TRP A 144 -4.48 -1.02 6.79
C TRP A 144 -4.88 -2.39 6.27
N ASP A 145 -5.99 -2.44 5.54
CA ASP A 145 -6.54 -3.64 4.96
C ASP A 145 -5.96 -3.88 3.57
N LEU A 146 -5.18 -4.97 3.43
CA LEU A 146 -4.61 -5.41 2.16
C LEU A 146 -5.50 -6.44 1.45
N GLY A 147 -6.71 -6.67 1.95
CA GLY A 147 -7.61 -7.71 1.49
C GLY A 147 -7.17 -9.12 1.88
N GLY A 148 -7.96 -10.11 1.44
CA GLY A 148 -7.73 -11.52 1.75
C GLY A 148 -6.45 -12.11 1.15
N THR A 149 -5.94 -13.15 1.79
CA THR A 149 -4.92 -14.05 1.25
C THR A 149 -5.59 -15.32 0.76
N ASN A 150 -5.08 -15.89 -0.34
CA ASN A 150 -5.36 -17.25 -0.76
C ASN A 150 -4.02 -17.96 -1.05
N SER A 151 -4.06 -19.20 -1.53
CA SER A 151 -2.85 -19.96 -1.86
C SER A 151 -2.09 -19.44 -3.10
N SER A 152 -2.47 -18.31 -3.68
CA SER A 152 -1.77 -17.72 -4.83
C SER A 152 -0.37 -17.24 -4.43
N PRO A 153 0.67 -17.56 -5.21
CA PRO A 153 2.01 -17.00 -5.04
C PRO A 153 2.02 -15.45 -4.99
N MET A 154 1.11 -14.81 -5.74
CA MET A 154 0.97 -13.35 -5.77
C MET A 154 0.53 -12.75 -4.44
N MET A 155 -0.02 -13.55 -3.52
CA MET A 155 -0.49 -13.09 -2.19
C MET A 155 0.52 -13.36 -1.06
N GLN A 156 1.64 -14.04 -1.33
CA GLN A 156 2.63 -14.44 -0.31
C GLN A 156 3.41 -13.27 0.29
N TYR A 157 3.34 -12.08 -0.30
CA TYR A 157 3.97 -10.89 0.26
C TYR A 157 3.18 -10.32 1.45
N LYS A 158 1.86 -10.50 1.51
CA LYS A 158 0.99 -9.88 2.52
C LYS A 158 1.40 -10.22 3.97
N PRO A 159 1.71 -11.48 4.33
CA PRO A 159 2.17 -11.81 5.68
C PRO A 159 3.53 -11.19 6.05
N GLN A 160 4.29 -10.70 5.06
CA GLN A 160 5.59 -10.07 5.27
C GLN A 160 5.49 -8.55 5.50
N VAL A 161 4.30 -7.96 5.32
CA VAL A 161 4.04 -6.52 5.50
C VAL A 161 2.87 -6.23 6.44
N ALA A 162 1.95 -7.17 6.62
CA ALA A 162 0.77 -7.02 7.47
C ALA A 162 0.61 -8.19 8.45
N ILE A 163 -0.26 -8.00 9.45
CA ILE A 163 -0.66 -9.05 10.37
C ILE A 163 -1.82 -9.82 9.74
N GLU A 164 -1.80 -11.14 9.86
CA GLU A 164 -2.98 -11.93 9.52
C GLU A 164 -3.99 -11.79 10.65
N MET A 165 -5.19 -11.34 10.29
CA MET A 165 -6.30 -11.14 11.21
C MET A 165 -7.48 -11.94 10.70
N LYS A 166 -8.15 -12.67 11.59
CA LYS A 166 -9.37 -13.38 11.22
C LYS A 166 -10.47 -12.36 10.91
N LYS A 167 -11.35 -12.70 9.97
CA LYS A 167 -12.40 -11.80 9.46
C LYS A 167 -13.35 -11.31 10.57
N ASP A 168 -13.77 -12.21 11.45
CA ASP A 168 -14.60 -11.92 12.62
C ASP A 168 -13.92 -10.87 13.52
N ILE A 169 -12.66 -11.09 13.90
CA ILE A 169 -11.88 -10.15 14.71
C ILE A 169 -11.75 -8.78 14.03
N PHE A 170 -11.55 -8.77 12.71
CA PHE A 170 -11.46 -7.53 11.94
C PHE A 170 -12.77 -6.75 11.94
N VAL A 171 -13.90 -7.42 11.65
CA VAL A 171 -15.22 -6.81 11.66
C VAL A 171 -15.58 -6.28 13.05
N ASP A 172 -15.30 -7.05 14.10
CA ASP A 172 -15.53 -6.62 15.49
C ASP A 172 -14.70 -5.39 15.85
N SER A 173 -13.44 -5.34 15.39
CA SER A 173 -12.56 -4.18 15.58
C SER A 173 -13.11 -2.94 14.87
N LEU A 174 -13.56 -3.07 13.61
CA LEU A 174 -14.18 -1.95 12.87
C LEU A 174 -15.43 -1.43 13.57
N HIS A 175 -16.31 -2.31 14.04
CA HIS A 175 -17.51 -1.94 14.77
C HIS A 175 -17.18 -1.26 16.11
N ALA A 176 -16.16 -1.73 16.82
CA ALA A 176 -15.72 -1.12 18.08
C ALA A 176 -15.24 0.32 17.86
N THR A 177 -14.47 0.55 16.79
CA THR A 177 -14.01 1.89 16.45
C THR A 177 -15.15 2.84 16.11
N HIS A 178 -16.16 2.39 15.36
CA HIS A 178 -17.33 3.21 15.04
C HIS A 178 -18.16 3.58 16.29
N ARG A 179 -18.28 2.66 17.26
CA ARG A 179 -18.95 2.94 18.54
C ARG A 179 -18.21 4.01 19.35
N HIS A 180 -16.88 4.03 19.32
CA HIS A 180 -16.08 5.04 20.02
C HIS A 180 -16.26 6.44 19.40
N GLU A 181 -16.45 6.55 18.08
CA GLU A 181 -16.75 7.84 17.43
C GLU A 181 -18.10 8.40 17.87
N LEU A 182 -19.14 7.56 17.84
CA LEU A 182 -20.49 7.96 18.24
C LEU A 182 -20.54 8.42 19.70
N ALA A 183 -19.75 7.78 20.57
CA ALA A 183 -19.63 8.17 21.98
C ALA A 183 -18.81 9.44 22.20
N ALA A 184 -17.89 9.80 21.29
CA ALA A 184 -17.07 11.02 21.39
C ALA A 184 -17.72 12.24 20.71
N ALA A 185 -18.73 12.03 19.86
CA ALA A 185 -19.46 13.08 19.15
C ALA A 185 -20.77 13.52 19.83
N GLY A 186 -21.18 12.86 20.91
CA GLY A 186 -22.32 13.22 21.75
C GLY A 186 -21.89 13.87 23.06
#